data_AF-A0A7X5I828-F1
#
_entry.id   AF-A0A7X5I828-F1
#
_cell.length_a   1.000
_cell.length_b   1.000
_cell.length_c   1.000
_cell.angle_alpha   90.00
_cell.angle_beta   90.00
_cell.angle_gamma   90.00
#
_symmetry.space_group_name_H-M   'P 1'
#
loop_
_entity.id
_entity.type
_entity.pdbx_description
1 polymer ?
#
loop_
_entity_poly.entity_id
_entity_poly.type
_entity_poly.pdbx_seq_one_letter_code
_entity_poly.pdbx_strand_id
1 'polypeptide(L)'
;MYIPVFWEDRVVEFPRRYSAVSLGNGLYECLPAPGEIITKGTQQSKRNFGNMDFGTLENALIAGFVSMNLRLVQESLDDMRGQVMTVELKNTLKYPATNAEKTITLPQTLNNSDYTVEAEVIEADGPVEFVEVYGKALNAFKVRYSGSARNVSLKLHVRGGLY
;
A
#
# COMPACT_ATOMS: atom_id res chain seq x y z
N MET A 1 12.86 6.77 -14.74
CA MET A 1 13.82 6.48 -13.66
C MET A 1 14.85 7.59 -13.68
N TYR A 2 15.08 8.28 -12.57
CA TYR A 2 16.13 9.29 -12.47
C TYR A 2 17.50 8.62 -12.59
N ILE A 3 18.42 9.22 -13.36
CA ILE A 3 19.78 8.71 -13.55
C ILE A 3 20.71 9.74 -12.86
N PRO A 4 21.43 9.34 -11.80
CA PRO A 4 22.30 10.26 -11.08
C PRO A 4 23.47 10.70 -11.98
N VAL A 5 23.85 11.97 -11.87
CA VAL A 5 25.09 12.45 -12.48
C VAL A 5 26.22 12.23 -11.49
N PHE A 6 27.28 11.57 -11.94
CA PHE A 6 28.51 11.44 -11.14
C PHE A 6 29.32 12.71 -11.28
N TRP A 7 29.08 13.67 -10.38
CA TRP A 7 29.78 14.93 -10.34
C TRP A 7 31.26 14.72 -9.99
N GLU A 8 32.14 15.39 -10.74
CA GLU A 8 33.58 15.42 -10.51
C GLU A 8 34.07 16.86 -10.43
N ASP A 9 34.96 17.12 -9.47
CA ASP A 9 35.59 18.43 -9.36
C ASP A 9 36.67 18.58 -10.44
N ARG A 10 36.78 19.80 -10.98
CA ARG A 10 37.88 20.13 -11.91
C ARG A 10 39.18 20.26 -11.11
N VAL A 11 40.20 19.51 -11.53
CA VAL A 11 41.55 19.55 -10.93
C VAL A 11 42.51 20.17 -11.93
N VAL A 12 43.28 21.16 -11.47
CA VAL A 12 44.25 21.91 -12.28
C VAL A 12 45.57 22.01 -11.52
N GLU A 13 46.66 22.20 -12.25
CA GLU A 13 48.02 22.28 -11.70
C GLU A 13 48.19 23.40 -10.66
N PHE A 14 47.59 24.57 -10.91
CA PHE A 14 47.66 25.73 -10.01
C PHE A 14 46.28 26.25 -9.61
N PRO A 15 45.68 25.71 -8.53
CA PRO A 15 44.40 26.17 -8.03
C PRO A 15 44.45 27.65 -7.62
N ARG A 16 43.41 28.42 -7.99
CA ARG A 16 43.23 29.85 -7.64
C ARG A 16 44.33 30.79 -8.13
N ARG A 17 45.12 30.38 -9.13
CA ARG A 17 46.08 31.27 -9.80
C ARG A 17 45.40 32.07 -10.90
N TYR A 18 45.74 33.34 -10.99
CA TYR A 18 45.26 34.26 -12.03
C TYR A 18 46.45 34.96 -12.68
N SER A 19 46.36 35.21 -13.98
CA SER A 19 47.24 36.13 -14.69
C SER A 19 46.66 37.53 -14.60
N ALA A 20 47.47 38.51 -14.22
CA ALA A 20 47.08 39.91 -14.17
C ALA A 20 47.84 40.70 -15.25
N VAL A 21 47.10 41.35 -16.15
CA VAL A 21 47.67 42.24 -17.18
C VAL A 21 47.22 43.67 -16.87
N SER A 22 48.17 44.61 -16.76
CA SER A 22 47.84 46.02 -16.51
C SER A 22 47.21 46.65 -17.74
N LEU A 23 46.06 47.31 -17.55
CA LEU A 23 45.38 48.10 -18.58
C LEU A 23 45.72 49.60 -18.49
N GLY A 24 46.60 49.99 -17.55
CA GLY A 24 46.89 51.38 -17.22
C GLY A 24 45.94 51.96 -16.17
N ASN A 25 46.29 53.13 -15.62
CA ASN A 25 45.50 53.86 -14.61
C ASN A 25 45.11 53.04 -13.36
N GLY A 26 45.93 52.06 -12.97
CA GLY A 26 45.68 51.19 -11.83
C GLY A 26 44.66 50.07 -12.06
N LEU A 27 44.17 49.89 -13.29
CA LEU A 27 43.27 48.79 -13.67
C LEU A 27 44.07 47.58 -14.13
N TYR A 28 43.61 46.39 -13.73
CA TYR A 28 44.19 45.11 -14.11
C TYR A 28 43.11 44.17 -14.65
N GLU A 29 43.38 43.54 -15.78
CA GLU A 29 42.60 42.40 -16.26
C GLU A 29 43.12 41.13 -15.59
N CYS A 30 42.25 40.48 -14.81
CA CYS A 30 42.58 39.26 -14.09
C CYS A 30 41.85 38.06 -14.70
N LEU A 31 42.59 37.20 -15.41
CA LEU A 31 42.07 35.97 -16.00
C LEU A 31 42.57 34.73 -15.24
N PRO A 32 41.75 33.68 -15.07
CA PRO A 32 42.22 32.44 -14.48
C PRO A 32 43.41 31.85 -15.26
N ALA A 33 44.50 31.53 -14.57
CA ALA A 33 45.71 30.94 -15.16
C ALA A 33 46.01 29.57 -14.53
N PRO A 34 45.12 28.57 -14.73
CA PRO A 34 45.16 27.31 -13.99
C PRO A 34 46.34 26.38 -14.31
N GLY A 35 47.10 26.64 -15.39
CA GLY A 35 48.11 25.70 -15.90
C GLY A 35 47.46 24.52 -16.62
N GLU A 36 48.08 23.34 -16.53
CA GLU A 36 47.53 22.12 -17.11
C GLU A 36 46.24 21.67 -16.38
N ILE A 37 45.26 21.19 -17.14
CA ILE A 37 44.03 20.60 -16.59
C ILE A 37 44.28 19.10 -16.41
N ILE A 38 44.48 18.69 -15.16
CA ILE A 38 44.71 17.29 -14.78
C ILE A 38 43.39 16.49 -14.86
N THR A 39 42.27 17.11 -14.51
CA THR A 39 40.94 16.49 -14.60
C THR A 39 39.91 17.53 -15.03
N LYS A 40 39.18 17.22 -16.11
CA LYS A 40 38.24 18.16 -16.76
C LYS A 40 37.09 18.60 -15.84
N GLY A 41 36.70 17.76 -14.87
CA GLY A 41 35.57 17.99 -13.98
C GLY A 41 34.23 18.02 -14.70
N THR A 42 33.16 18.19 -13.92
CA THR A 42 31.78 18.39 -14.39
C THR A 42 31.35 19.85 -14.25
N GLN A 43 30.14 20.19 -14.70
CA GLN A 43 29.66 21.58 -14.72
C GLN A 43 29.53 22.21 -13.32
N GLN A 44 29.41 21.39 -12.27
CA GLN A 44 29.21 21.84 -10.88
C GLN A 44 30.09 21.04 -9.91
N SER A 45 30.20 21.52 -8.67
CA SER A 45 31.05 20.91 -7.64
C SER A 45 30.54 19.55 -7.20
N LYS A 46 31.44 18.55 -7.14
CA LYS A 46 31.17 17.20 -6.63
C LYS A 46 30.57 17.20 -5.24
N ARG A 47 31.14 18.00 -4.32
CA ARG A 47 30.72 18.01 -2.92
C ARG A 47 29.25 18.40 -2.73
N ASN A 48 28.78 19.44 -3.39
CA ASN A 48 27.42 19.95 -3.17
C ASN A 48 26.39 19.24 -4.06
N PHE A 49 26.68 19.13 -5.36
CA PHE A 49 25.74 18.55 -6.32
C PHE A 49 25.75 17.02 -6.30
N GLY A 50 26.88 16.39 -5.99
CA GLY A 50 26.92 14.94 -5.76
C GLY A 50 26.01 14.51 -4.63
N ASN A 51 26.08 15.19 -3.48
CA ASN A 51 25.20 14.89 -2.35
C ASN A 51 23.72 15.14 -2.68
N MET A 52 23.41 16.20 -3.44
CA MET A 52 22.05 16.51 -3.86
C MET A 52 21.48 15.47 -4.85
N ASP A 53 22.26 15.06 -5.84
CA ASP A 53 21.85 14.05 -6.82
C ASP A 53 21.63 12.68 -6.17
N PHE A 54 22.56 12.26 -5.30
CA PHE A 54 22.39 11.03 -4.54
C PHE A 54 21.20 11.11 -3.56
N GLY A 55 21.00 12.25 -2.89
CA GLY A 55 19.83 12.46 -2.05
C GLY A 55 18.52 12.41 -2.83
N THR A 56 18.51 12.90 -4.07
CA THR A 56 17.34 12.80 -4.98
C THR A 56 17.05 11.36 -5.36
N LEU A 57 18.09 10.59 -5.72
CA LEU A 57 17.97 9.17 -6.02
C LEU A 57 17.48 8.37 -4.81
N GLU A 58 18.07 8.61 -3.63
CA GLU A 58 17.70 7.95 -2.38
C GLU A 58 16.25 8.24 -2.01
N ASN A 59 15.80 9.49 -2.10
CA ASN A 59 14.41 9.85 -1.83
C ASN A 59 13.44 9.17 -2.79
N ALA A 60 13.78 9.06 -4.08
CA ALA A 60 12.96 8.32 -5.04
C ALA A 60 12.88 6.83 -4.69
N LEU A 61 13.98 6.23 -4.22
CA LEU A 61 14.03 4.84 -3.78
C LEU A 61 13.20 4.62 -2.51
N ILE A 62 13.33 5.50 -1.52
CA ILE A 62 12.54 5.45 -0.28
C ILE A 62 11.05 5.64 -0.59
N ALA A 63 10.68 6.57 -1.47
CA ALA A 63 9.29 6.74 -1.89
C ALA A 63 8.73 5.47 -2.54
N GLY A 64 9.52 4.83 -3.41
CA GLY A 64 9.21 3.52 -3.98
C GLY A 64 8.99 2.46 -2.90
N PHE A 65 9.93 2.32 -1.96
CA PHE A 65 9.80 1.40 -0.84
C PHE A 65 8.55 1.66 0.01
N VAL A 66 8.31 2.91 0.41
CA VAL A 66 7.13 3.29 1.21
C VAL A 66 5.84 3.02 0.46
N SER A 67 5.77 3.30 -0.85
CA SER A 67 4.58 2.99 -1.66
C SER A 67 4.26 1.49 -1.73
N MET A 68 5.29 0.63 -1.80
CA MET A 68 5.09 -0.82 -1.73
C MET A 68 4.56 -1.26 -0.36
N ASN A 69 5.14 -0.74 0.73
CA ASN A 69 4.64 -1.04 2.08
C ASN A 69 3.22 -0.49 2.29
N LEU A 70 2.89 0.67 1.74
CA LEU A 70 1.55 1.25 1.82
C LEU A 70 0.53 0.37 1.11
N ARG A 71 0.89 -0.27 -0.01
CA ARG A 71 0.02 -1.25 -0.68
C ARG A 71 -0.27 -2.44 0.24
N LEU A 72 0.74 -3.00 0.92
CA LEU A 72 0.55 -4.10 1.86
C LEU A 72 -0.38 -3.70 3.04
N VAL A 73 -0.24 -2.46 3.53
CA VAL A 73 -1.15 -1.93 4.56
C VAL A 73 -2.57 -1.79 4.01
N GLN A 74 -2.76 -1.31 2.78
CA GLN A 74 -4.08 -1.23 2.15
C GLN A 74 -4.74 -2.61 2.03
N GLU A 75 -3.98 -3.63 1.62
CA GLU A 75 -4.48 -5.02 1.53
C GLU A 75 -4.94 -5.53 2.91
N SER A 76 -4.16 -5.27 3.97
CA SER A 76 -4.57 -5.60 5.35
C SER A 76 -5.82 -4.83 5.79
N LEU A 77 -5.97 -3.56 5.39
CA LEU A 77 -7.17 -2.78 5.68
C LEU A 77 -8.40 -3.33 4.95
N ASP A 78 -8.25 -3.75 3.70
CA ASP A 78 -9.34 -4.35 2.93
C ASP A 78 -9.75 -5.72 3.52
N ASP A 79 -8.80 -6.49 4.06
CA ASP A 79 -9.09 -7.72 4.83
C ASP A 79 -9.93 -7.45 6.09
N MET A 80 -9.63 -6.36 6.81
CA MET A 80 -10.43 -5.95 7.98
C MET A 80 -11.82 -5.43 7.60
N ARG A 81 -11.95 -4.69 6.49
CA ARG A 81 -13.25 -4.24 5.97
C ARG A 81 -14.14 -5.44 5.68
N GLY A 82 -13.54 -6.49 5.12
CA GLY A 82 -14.22 -7.71 4.80
C GLY A 82 -15.27 -7.52 3.70
N GLN A 83 -16.14 -8.51 3.57
CA GLN A 83 -17.23 -8.54 2.60
C GLN A 83 -18.57 -8.69 3.31
N VAL A 84 -19.60 -8.04 2.75
CA VAL A 84 -20.96 -8.04 3.29
C VAL A 84 -21.90 -8.66 2.27
N MET A 85 -22.78 -9.54 2.73
CA MET A 85 -23.81 -10.15 1.87
C MET A 85 -25.12 -10.32 2.61
N THR A 86 -26.22 -10.32 1.86
CA THR A 86 -27.56 -10.57 2.39
C THR A 86 -28.04 -11.94 1.96
N VAL A 87 -28.60 -12.70 2.88
CA VAL A 87 -29.05 -14.08 2.67
C VAL A 87 -30.44 -14.27 3.26
N GLU A 88 -31.34 -14.82 2.46
CA GLU A 88 -32.65 -15.29 2.92
C GLU A 88 -32.59 -16.76 3.33
N LEU A 89 -33.13 -17.05 4.52
CA LEU A 89 -33.34 -18.38 5.07
C LEU A 89 -34.83 -18.65 5.26
N LYS A 90 -35.29 -19.83 4.82
CA LYS A 90 -36.70 -20.24 4.91
C LYS A 90 -36.86 -21.49 5.76
N ASN A 91 -37.80 -21.44 6.70
CA ASN A 91 -38.22 -22.59 7.51
C ASN A 91 -39.63 -23.02 7.09
N THR A 92 -39.78 -24.29 6.72
CA THR A 92 -41.09 -24.89 6.39
C THR A 92 -41.58 -25.87 7.45
N LEU A 93 -40.77 -26.17 8.46
CA LEU A 93 -41.12 -27.08 9.53
C LEU A 93 -41.85 -26.34 10.67
N LYS A 94 -42.61 -27.11 11.46
CA LYS A 94 -43.27 -26.60 12.66
C LYS A 94 -42.28 -26.54 13.80
N TYR A 95 -42.19 -25.39 14.46
CA TYR A 95 -41.39 -25.20 15.68
C TYR A 95 -41.67 -26.31 16.71
N PRO A 96 -40.64 -26.87 17.38
CA PRO A 96 -39.23 -26.43 17.41
C PRO A 96 -38.34 -26.99 16.29
N ALA A 97 -38.88 -27.77 15.36
CA ALA A 97 -38.09 -28.25 14.22
C ALA A 97 -37.81 -27.10 13.24
N THR A 98 -36.60 -27.07 12.67
CA THR A 98 -36.18 -26.10 11.66
C THR A 98 -35.41 -26.80 10.54
N ASN A 99 -35.67 -26.40 9.30
CA ASN A 99 -34.85 -26.76 8.13
C ASN A 99 -34.21 -25.53 7.47
N ALA A 100 -34.16 -24.41 8.19
CA ALA A 100 -33.56 -23.17 7.72
C ALA A 100 -32.02 -23.22 7.81
N GLU A 101 -31.42 -24.06 6.96
CA GLU A 101 -29.98 -24.15 6.74
C GLU A 101 -29.67 -23.75 5.30
N LYS A 102 -28.60 -22.98 5.09
CA LYS A 102 -28.09 -22.69 3.75
C LYS A 102 -26.58 -22.68 3.74
N THR A 103 -26.02 -23.24 2.67
CA THR A 103 -24.58 -23.12 2.38
C THR A 103 -24.37 -21.86 1.55
N ILE A 104 -23.45 -21.01 2.00
CA ILE A 104 -23.14 -19.72 1.39
C ILE A 104 -21.73 -19.78 0.84
N THR A 105 -21.61 -19.48 -0.45
CA THR A 105 -20.33 -19.28 -1.12
C THR A 105 -19.94 -17.82 -1.05
N LEU A 106 -18.68 -17.55 -0.71
CA LEU A 106 -18.18 -16.19 -0.63
C LEU A 106 -18.08 -15.59 -2.05
N PRO A 107 -18.59 -14.36 -2.27
CA PRO A 107 -18.49 -13.69 -3.57
C PRO A 107 -17.04 -13.31 -3.90
N GLN A 108 -16.24 -12.94 -2.90
CA GLN A 108 -14.80 -12.79 -3.04
C GLN A 108 -14.08 -13.99 -2.44
N THR A 109 -13.19 -14.58 -3.24
CA THR A 109 -12.36 -15.71 -2.82
C THR A 109 -11.32 -15.29 -1.79
N LEU A 110 -11.25 -16.03 -0.70
CA LEU A 110 -10.26 -15.94 0.36
C LEU A 110 -9.11 -16.92 0.09
N ASN A 111 -7.95 -16.62 0.69
CA ASN A 111 -6.74 -17.41 0.59
C ASN A 111 -6.64 -18.50 1.66
N ASN A 112 -7.33 -18.33 2.79
CA ASN A 112 -7.41 -19.33 3.85
C ASN A 112 -8.78 -19.33 4.58
N SER A 113 -8.96 -20.27 5.52
CA SER A 113 -10.19 -20.41 6.31
C SER A 113 -10.24 -19.56 7.58
N ASP A 114 -9.25 -18.69 7.81
CA ASP A 114 -9.08 -17.90 9.04
C ASP A 114 -9.87 -16.58 8.97
N TYR A 115 -11.12 -16.67 8.52
CA TYR A 115 -12.08 -15.57 8.53
C TYR A 115 -13.10 -15.69 9.66
N THR A 116 -13.73 -14.60 10.03
CA THR A 116 -14.84 -14.55 10.99
C THR A 116 -16.10 -14.16 10.25
N VAL A 117 -17.24 -14.70 10.70
CA VAL A 117 -18.56 -14.36 10.13
C VAL A 117 -19.45 -13.89 11.25
N GLU A 118 -19.86 -12.63 11.20
CA GLU A 118 -20.86 -12.05 12.09
C GLU A 118 -22.20 -12.00 11.34
N ALA A 119 -23.26 -12.52 11.97
CA ALA A 119 -24.59 -12.53 11.39
C ALA A 119 -25.50 -11.55 12.13
N GLU A 120 -26.19 -10.71 11.37
CA GLU A 120 -27.18 -9.74 11.85
C GLU A 120 -28.53 -10.04 11.20
N VAL A 121 -29.60 -10.06 12.01
CA VAL A 121 -30.97 -10.24 11.50
C VAL A 121 -31.48 -8.89 11.01
N ILE A 122 -31.77 -8.77 9.72
CA ILE A 122 -32.34 -7.55 9.12
C ILE A 122 -33.85 -7.55 9.28
N GLU A 123 -34.49 -8.66 8.92
CA GLU A 123 -35.94 -8.81 8.87
C GLU A 123 -36.32 -10.26 9.18
N ALA A 124 -37.41 -10.45 9.91
CA ALA A 124 -37.98 -11.77 10.19
C ALA A 124 -39.49 -11.66 10.34
N ASP A 125 -40.22 -12.66 9.84
CA ASP A 125 -41.69 -12.77 9.97
C ASP A 125 -42.13 -13.49 11.26
N GLY A 126 -41.22 -13.58 12.23
CA GLY A 126 -41.47 -14.16 13.55
C GLY A 126 -40.22 -14.13 14.45
N PRO A 127 -40.33 -14.68 15.67
CA PRO A 127 -39.19 -14.81 16.58
C PRO A 127 -38.02 -15.61 16.00
N VAL A 128 -36.82 -15.06 16.13
CA VAL A 128 -35.53 -15.72 15.89
C VAL A 128 -34.81 -15.78 17.23
N GLU A 129 -34.46 -16.97 17.69
CA GLU A 129 -33.79 -17.19 18.97
C GLU A 129 -32.28 -17.01 18.85
N PHE A 130 -31.67 -17.71 17.90
CA PHE A 130 -30.25 -17.60 17.61
C PHE A 130 -29.94 -17.93 16.16
N VAL A 131 -28.88 -17.31 15.65
CA VAL A 131 -28.29 -17.60 14.34
C VAL A 131 -26.93 -18.23 14.58
N GLU A 132 -26.63 -19.30 13.87
CA GLU A 132 -25.37 -20.03 14.00
C GLU A 132 -24.69 -20.16 12.64
N VAL A 133 -23.40 -19.83 12.62
CA VAL A 133 -22.51 -20.05 11.49
C VAL A 133 -21.57 -21.20 11.82
N TYR A 134 -21.47 -22.18 10.93
CA TYR A 134 -20.69 -23.40 11.14
C TYR A 134 -20.20 -23.98 9.81
N GLY A 135 -19.41 -25.06 9.87
CA GLY A 135 -18.91 -25.74 8.68
C GLY A 135 -18.07 -24.83 7.78
N LYS A 136 -17.22 -23.98 8.38
CA LYS A 136 -16.33 -23.09 7.64
C LYS A 136 -15.37 -23.88 6.76
N ALA A 137 -15.30 -23.47 5.50
CA ALA A 137 -14.37 -23.92 4.48
C ALA A 137 -13.74 -22.69 3.79
N LEU A 138 -12.71 -22.91 2.96
CA LEU A 138 -11.91 -21.85 2.34
C LEU A 138 -12.74 -20.71 1.71
N ASN A 139 -13.83 -21.05 1.00
CA ASN A 139 -14.68 -20.08 0.28
C ASN A 139 -16.18 -20.31 0.52
N ALA A 140 -16.52 -21.02 1.58
CA ALA A 140 -17.91 -21.32 1.89
C ALA A 140 -18.11 -21.60 3.38
N PHE A 141 -19.31 -21.34 3.86
CA PHE A 141 -19.74 -21.73 5.20
C PHE A 141 -21.23 -22.07 5.20
N LYS A 142 -21.72 -22.64 6.29
CA LYS A 142 -23.14 -22.89 6.51
C LYS A 142 -23.68 -21.92 7.54
N VAL A 143 -24.91 -21.47 7.32
CA VAL A 143 -25.65 -20.66 8.28
C VAL A 143 -27.01 -21.29 8.51
N ARG A 144 -27.42 -21.31 9.78
CA ARG A 144 -28.76 -21.72 10.19
C ARG A 144 -29.31 -20.80 11.26
N TYR A 145 -30.63 -20.84 11.48
CA TYR A 145 -31.25 -20.20 12.63
C TYR A 145 -32.21 -21.14 13.36
N SER A 146 -32.39 -20.91 14.67
CA SER A 146 -33.48 -21.45 15.47
C SER A 146 -34.51 -20.36 15.74
N GLY A 147 -35.79 -20.72 15.69
CA GLY A 147 -36.90 -19.79 15.88
C GLY A 147 -38.17 -20.25 15.18
N SER A 148 -39.27 -19.54 15.43
CA SER A 148 -40.57 -19.82 14.83
C SER A 148 -40.84 -19.02 13.54
N ALA A 149 -39.95 -18.11 13.16
CA ALA A 149 -40.00 -17.42 11.88
C ALA A 149 -40.01 -18.42 10.71
N ARG A 150 -40.71 -18.07 9.63
CA ARG A 150 -40.70 -18.81 8.36
C ARG A 150 -39.72 -18.20 7.36
N ASN A 151 -39.56 -16.89 7.35
CA ASN A 151 -38.66 -16.17 6.46
C ASN A 151 -37.78 -15.23 7.31
N VAL A 152 -36.47 -15.36 7.14
CA VAL A 152 -35.49 -14.52 7.84
C VAL A 152 -34.46 -14.03 6.83
N SER A 153 -34.24 -12.72 6.81
CA SER A 153 -33.20 -12.05 6.04
C SER A 153 -32.02 -11.72 6.96
N LEU A 154 -30.86 -12.32 6.67
CA LEU A 154 -29.62 -12.12 7.41
C LEU A 154 -28.64 -11.26 6.61
N LYS A 155 -27.96 -10.36 7.30
CA LYS A 155 -26.74 -9.70 6.83
C LYS A 155 -25.55 -10.43 7.41
N LEU A 156 -24.63 -10.87 6.56
CA LEU A 156 -23.44 -11.60 6.95
C LEU A 156 -22.22 -10.72 6.67
N HIS A 157 -21.46 -10.44 7.72
CA HIS A 157 -20.21 -9.70 7.68
C HIS A 157 -19.05 -10.70 7.79
N VAL A 158 -18.31 -10.88 6.71
CA VAL A 158 -17.17 -11.80 6.66
C VAL A 158 -15.89 -10.98 6.70
N ARG A 159 -15.07 -11.12 7.74
CA ARG A 159 -13.80 -10.40 7.91
C ARG A 159 -12.63 -11.37 8.02
N GLY A 160 -11.49 -11.04 7.43
CA GLY A 160 -10.31 -11.91 7.44
C GLY A 160 -10.27 -12.90 6.28
N GLY A 161 -9.16 -13.63 6.20
CA GLY A 161 -8.92 -14.73 5.27
C GLY A 161 -8.33 -14.33 3.92
N LEU A 162 -8.09 -13.04 3.65
CA LEU A 162 -7.36 -12.60 2.46
C LEU A 162 -5.84 -12.77 2.57
N TYR A 163 -5.29 -12.94 3.77
CA TYR A 163 -3.86 -13.10 4.02
C TYR A 163 -3.57 -14.41 4.74
#